data_AF-A0A7Y0N1T6-F1
#
_entry.id   AF-A0A7Y0N1T6-F1
#
_cell.length_a   1.000
_cell.length_b   1.000
_cell.length_c   1.000
_cell.angle_alpha   90.00
_cell.angle_beta   90.00
_cell.angle_gamma   90.00
#
_symmetry.space_group_name_H-M   'P 1'
#
loop_
_entity.id
_entity.type
_entity.pdbx_description
1 polymer ?
#
loop_
_entity_poly.entity_id
_entity_poly.type
_entity_poly.pdbx_seq_one_letter_code
_entity_poly.pdbx_strand_id
1 'polypeptide(L)'
;MFIVKYYLLGALVALLAAIYIPQIVVSLLLLWVSLSLALVSAAYLFDFPSIFRKSQDGKIVWWIRWAFIPFLLGAKAYNARERRRDTVPPIHQV
;
A
#
# COMPACT_ATOMS: atom_id res chain seq x y z
N MET A 1 14.87 9.61 -2.73
CA MET A 1 13.61 8.93 -2.32
C MET A 1 12.37 9.70 -2.80
N PHE A 2 12.18 9.89 -4.11
CA PHE A 2 11.11 10.75 -4.64
C PHE A 2 9.70 10.23 -4.30
N ILE A 3 9.54 8.90 -4.25
CA ILE A 3 8.24 8.24 -4.07
C ILE A 3 7.68 8.34 -2.64
N VAL A 4 8.54 8.41 -1.61
CA VAL A 4 8.16 8.34 -0.19
C VAL A 4 7.26 9.51 0.21
N LYS A 5 7.51 10.70 -0.36
CA LYS A 5 6.72 11.91 -0.08
C LYS A 5 5.24 11.71 -0.41
N TYR A 6 4.92 10.98 -1.48
CA TYR A 6 3.55 10.69 -1.88
C TYR A 6 2.86 9.71 -0.92
N TYR A 7 3.59 8.70 -0.44
CA TYR A 7 3.06 7.76 0.55
C TYR A 7 2.82 8.45 1.90
N LEU A 8 3.73 9.30 2.35
CA LEU A 8 3.55 10.10 3.57
C LEU A 8 2.38 11.08 3.45
N LEU A 9 2.27 11.80 2.32
CA LEU A 9 1.15 12.70 2.08
C LEU A 9 -0.18 11.94 2.07
N GLY A 10 -0.24 10.79 1.38
CA GLY A 10 -1.42 9.93 1.37
C GLY A 10 -1.78 9.41 2.76
N ALA A 11 -0.78 9.01 3.57
CA ALA A 11 -1.00 8.58 4.94
C ALA A 11 -1.58 9.69 5.81
N LEU A 12 -1.06 10.91 5.69
CA LEU A 12 -1.49 12.08 6.45
C LEU A 12 -2.90 12.52 6.05
N VAL A 13 -3.20 12.57 4.75
CA VAL A 13 -4.54 12.88 4.25
C VAL A 13 -5.55 11.84 4.71
N ALA A 14 -5.22 10.54 4.62
CA ALA A 14 -6.09 9.47 5.10
C ALA A 14 -6.31 9.53 6.62
N LEU A 15 -5.27 9.88 7.40
CA LEU A 15 -5.37 10.05 8.85
C LEU A 15 -6.31 11.21 9.21
N LEU A 16 -6.11 12.37 8.59
CA LEU A 16 -6.98 13.53 8.81
C LEU A 16 -8.42 13.21 8.42
N ALA A 17 -8.63 12.60 7.25
CA ALA A 17 -9.96 12.18 6.82
C ALA A 17 -10.61 11.22 7.83
N ALA A 18 -9.85 10.27 8.39
CA ALA A 18 -10.36 9.37 9.41
C ALA A 18 -10.82 10.08 10.70
N ILE A 19 -10.12 11.14 11.10
CA ILE A 19 -10.46 11.93 12.31
C ILE A 19 -11.73 12.75 12.08
N TYR A 20 -11.91 13.34 10.90
CA TYR A 20 -13.03 14.22 10.61
C TYR A 20 -14.31 13.50 10.15
N ILE A 21 -14.22 12.24 9.71
CA ILE A 21 -15.38 11.47 9.24
C ILE A 21 -16.08 10.79 10.43
N PRO A 22 -17.34 11.13 10.73
CA PRO A 22 -18.05 10.61 11.90
C PRO A 22 -18.47 9.14 11.76
N GLN A 23 -18.51 8.61 10.53
CA GLN A 23 -18.85 7.22 10.26
C GLN A 23 -17.72 6.28 10.68
N ILE A 24 -17.93 5.54 11.77
CA ILE A 24 -16.88 4.71 12.38
C ILE A 24 -16.28 3.68 11.42
N VAL A 25 -17.09 3.06 10.57
CA VAL A 25 -16.61 2.06 9.59
C VAL A 25 -15.68 2.72 8.57
N VAL A 26 -16.05 3.89 8.05
CA VAL A 26 -15.25 4.63 7.07
C VAL A 26 -13.96 5.15 7.72
N SER A 27 -14.06 5.67 8.94
CA SER A 27 -12.92 6.11 9.73
C SER A 27 -11.92 4.96 9.97
N LEU A 28 -12.39 3.77 10.37
CA LEU A 28 -11.54 2.60 10.55
C LEU A 28 -10.84 2.15 9.26
N LEU A 29 -11.56 2.17 8.13
CA LEU A 29 -10.97 1.85 6.83
C LEU A 29 -9.88 2.86 6.44
N LEU A 30 -10.11 4.16 6.68
CA LEU A 30 -9.14 5.21 6.41
C LEU A 30 -7.93 5.15 7.34
N LEU A 31 -8.13 4.83 8.62
CA LEU A 31 -7.03 4.55 9.56
C LEU A 31 -6.20 3.37 9.06
N TRP A 32 -6.84 2.31 8.58
CA TRP A 32 -6.14 1.15 8.03
C TRP A 32 -5.33 1.52 6.80
N VAL A 33 -5.87 2.35 5.89
CA VAL A 33 -5.13 2.90 4.74
C VAL A 33 -3.94 3.73 5.21
N SER A 34 -4.16 4.64 6.16
CA SER A 34 -3.12 5.51 6.71
C SER A 34 -1.97 4.71 7.31
N LEU A 35 -2.29 3.71 8.15
CA LEU A 35 -1.31 2.82 8.77
C LEU A 35 -0.54 2.00 7.74
N SER A 36 -1.22 1.51 6.69
CA SER A 36 -0.59 0.81 5.57
C SER A 36 0.47 1.67 4.89
N LEU A 37 0.11 2.90 4.52
CA LEU A 37 1.00 3.84 3.83
C LEU A 37 2.14 4.35 4.72
N ALA A 38 1.88 4.51 6.02
CA ALA A 38 2.91 4.86 7.00
C ALA A 38 3.96 3.75 7.12
N LEU A 39 3.55 2.47 7.16
CA LEU A 39 4.48 1.33 7.19
C LEU A 39 5.32 1.23 5.91
N VAL A 40 4.71 1.44 4.73
CA VAL A 40 5.46 1.52 3.46
C VAL A 40 6.51 2.64 3.54
N SER A 41 6.10 3.81 4.02
CA SER A 41 6.98 4.99 4.13
C SER A 41 8.14 4.73 5.09
N ALA A 42 7.86 4.14 6.26
CA ALA A 42 8.88 3.76 7.22
C ALA A 42 9.86 2.74 6.64
N ALA A 43 9.37 1.72 5.93
CA ALA A 43 10.22 0.71 5.29
C ALA A 43 11.21 1.34 4.29
N TYR A 44 10.77 2.36 3.54
CA TYR A 44 11.66 3.13 2.69
C TYR A 44 12.63 4.00 3.51
N LEU A 45 12.16 4.77 4.49
CA LEU A 45 12.99 5.70 5.27
C LEU A 45 14.10 5.01 6.09
N PHE A 46 13.82 3.81 6.59
CA PHE A 46 14.76 3.04 7.41
C PHE A 46 15.51 1.96 6.62
N ASP A 47 15.41 1.96 5.28
CA ASP A 47 16.01 0.95 4.41
C ASP A 47 15.78 -0.48 4.94
N PHE A 48 14.52 -0.78 5.28
CA PHE A 48 14.10 -2.04 5.89
C PHE A 48 13.27 -2.91 4.92
N PRO A 49 13.84 -3.37 3.79
CA PRO A 49 13.13 -4.15 2.79
C PRO A 49 12.75 -5.55 3.29
N SER A 50 13.35 -6.00 4.39
CA SER A 50 13.05 -7.27 5.06
C SER A 50 11.59 -7.37 5.48
N ILE A 51 10.87 -6.26 5.71
CA ILE A 51 9.44 -6.27 6.02
C ILE A 51 8.57 -6.83 4.89
N PHE A 52 9.03 -6.72 3.64
CA PHE A 52 8.35 -7.28 2.47
C PHE A 52 8.79 -8.72 2.18
N ARG A 53 9.82 -9.21 2.88
CA ARG A 53 10.41 -10.52 2.61
C ARG A 53 9.54 -11.63 3.18
N LYS A 54 9.46 -12.73 2.43
CA LYS A 54 8.88 -13.99 2.91
C LYS A 54 9.72 -14.49 4.11
N SER A 55 9.05 -15.04 5.11
CA SER A 55 9.68 -15.77 6.21
C SER A 55 10.42 -17.02 5.68
N GLN A 56 11.20 -17.66 6.55
CA GLN A 56 11.90 -18.92 6.28
C GLN A 56 10.96 -19.99 5.69
N ASP A 57 9.69 -20.01 6.11
CA ASP A 57 8.64 -20.92 5.58
C ASP A 57 8.03 -20.48 4.24
N GLY A 58 8.64 -19.52 3.53
CA GLY A 58 8.15 -18.99 2.26
C GLY A 58 6.88 -18.13 2.35
N LYS A 59 6.36 -17.87 3.55
CA LYS A 59 5.14 -17.06 3.79
C LYS A 59 5.50 -15.70 4.38
N ILE A 60 4.87 -14.63 3.90
CA ILE A 60 4.95 -13.32 4.56
C ILE A 60 4.17 -13.42 5.88
N VAL A 61 4.69 -12.79 6.94
CA VAL A 61 4.04 -12.77 8.26
C VAL A 61 2.60 -12.28 8.13
N TRP A 62 1.67 -12.94 8.81
CA TRP A 62 0.23 -12.72 8.60
C TRP A 62 -0.22 -11.27 8.86
N TRP A 63 0.33 -10.62 9.90
CA TRP A 63 -0.01 -9.25 10.25
C TRP A 63 0.49 -8.25 9.20
N ILE A 64 1.68 -8.50 8.63
CA ILE A 64 2.26 -7.72 7.52
C ILE A 64 1.31 -7.82 6.33
N ARG A 65 0.89 -9.04 5.97
CA ARG A 65 -0.06 -9.23 4.86
C ARG A 65 -1.31 -8.40 5.04
N TRP A 66 -1.91 -8.42 6.23
CA TRP A 66 -3.13 -7.67 6.52
C TRP A 66 -2.88 -6.15 6.51
N ALA A 67 -1.80 -5.68 7.12
CA ALA A 67 -1.43 -4.27 7.14
C ALA A 67 -1.16 -3.71 5.73
N PHE A 68 -0.63 -4.50 4.80
CA PHE A 68 -0.36 -4.07 3.42
C PHE A 68 -1.52 -4.27 2.44
N ILE A 69 -2.67 -4.82 2.84
CA ILE A 69 -3.84 -4.98 1.95
C ILE A 69 -4.24 -3.65 1.28
N PRO A 70 -4.43 -2.53 2.01
CA PRO A 70 -4.85 -1.27 1.39
C PRO A 70 -3.87 -0.78 0.33
N PHE A 71 -2.58 -0.82 0.65
CA PHE A 71 -1.51 -0.47 -0.29
C PHE A 71 -1.50 -1.37 -1.54
N LEU A 72 -1.57 -2.69 -1.36
CA LEU A 72 -1.54 -3.66 -2.46
C LEU A 72 -2.78 -3.55 -3.35
N LEU A 73 -3.96 -3.24 -2.79
CA LEU A 73 -5.17 -2.96 -3.55
C LEU A 73 -4.98 -1.73 -4.44
N GLY A 74 -4.41 -0.65 -3.90
CA GLY A 74 -4.05 0.55 -4.68
C GLY A 74 -3.08 0.24 -5.81
N ALA A 75 -2.01 -0.51 -5.52
CA ALA A 75 -1.03 -0.93 -6.53
C ALA A 75 -1.66 -1.80 -7.64
N LYS A 76 -2.55 -2.73 -7.27
CA LYS A 76 -3.31 -3.55 -8.24
C LYS A 76 -4.22 -2.69 -9.11
N ALA A 77 -4.94 -1.73 -8.53
CA ALA A 77 -5.81 -0.82 -9.27
C ALA A 77 -5.01 0.05 -10.25
N TYR A 78 -3.87 0.60 -9.80
CA TYR A 78 -2.94 1.34 -10.66
C TYR A 78 -2.43 0.46 -11.80
N ASN A 79 -1.90 -0.72 -11.51
CA ASN A 79 -1.39 -1.64 -12.52
C ASN A 79 -2.48 -2.10 -13.51
N ALA A 80 -3.71 -2.30 -13.05
CA ALA A 80 -4.83 -2.64 -13.91
C ALA A 80 -5.20 -1.49 -14.85
N ARG A 81 -5.11 -0.24 -14.38
CA ARG A 81 -5.31 0.95 -15.22
C ARG A 81 -4.19 1.09 -16.25
N GLU A 82 -2.95 0.93 -15.84
CA GLU A 82 -1.79 1.04 -16.73
C GLU A 82 -1.81 -0.05 -17.81
N ARG A 83 -2.11 -1.31 -17.45
CA ARG A 83 -2.26 -2.41 -18.42
C ARG A 83 -3.33 -2.17 -19.48
N ARG A 84 -4.37 -1.38 -19.18
CA ARG A 84 -5.41 -1.03 -20.17
C ARG A 84 -4.96 0.06 -21.13
N ARG A 85 -3.93 0.84 -20.77
CA ARG A 85 -3.34 1.91 -21.59
C ARG A 85 -2.05 1.46 -22.26
N ASP A 86 -1.48 0.36 -21.79
CA ASP A 86 -0.29 -0.23 -22.37
C ASP A 86 -0.57 -0.66 -23.81
N THR A 87 0.22 -0.10 -24.72
CA THR A 87 0.14 -0.35 -26.16
C THR A 87 1.08 -1.46 -26.59
N VAL A 88 1.95 -1.93 -25.67
CA VAL A 88 2.94 -2.97 -25.96
C VAL A 88 2.26 -4.34 -25.86
N PRO A 89 2.41 -5.20 -26.88
CA PRO A 89 1.86 -6.55 -26.83
C PRO A 89 2.47 -7.36 -25.68
N PRO A 90 1.68 -8.23 -25.01
CA PRO A 90 2.18 -9.07 -23.94
C PRO A 90 3.34 -9.96 -24.42
N ILE A 91 4.47 -9.93 -23.72
CA ILE A 91 5.64 -10.79 -24.02
C ILE A 91 5.31 -12.28 -23.78
N HIS A 92 4.41 -12.57 -22.83
CA HIS A 92 3.85 -13.91 -22.62
C HIS A 92 2.46 -14.00 -23.22
N GLN A 93 2.33 -14.85 -24.24
CA GLN A 93 1.04 -15.35 -24.74
C GLN A 93 0.64 -16.54 -23.86
N VAL A 94 -0.63 -16.59 -23.43
CA VAL A 94 -1.19 -17.70 -22.63
C VAL A 94 -1.73 -18.76 -23.57
#